data_AF-A0A8T1WEE7-F1
#
_entry.id   AF-A0A8T1WEE7-F1
#
_cell.length_a   1.000
_cell.length_b   1.000
_cell.length_c   1.000
_cell.angle_alpha   90.00
_cell.angle_beta   90.00
_cell.angle_gamma   90.00
#
_symmetry.space_group_name_H-M   'P 1'
#
loop_
_entity.id
_entity.type
_entity.pdbx_description
1 polymer ?
#
loop_
_entity_poly.entity_id
_entity_poly.type
_entity_poly.pdbx_seq_one_letter_code
_entity_poly.pdbx_strand_id
1 'polypeptide(L)'
;MSSSSFASLVKQRAQRASTFIGSDASTFLSSASSQRATMLASPSLSTGGETLEDWMYWQRDASNAHCWTKVYGVLDNEFMWLFKGNHSSRTMFLQIAVSSVEVSGQRQLRLVDPNGEDMEIWLLDEASFGAWRQRLEEAAALTTQFFRMTELEARRLPRNSAYRGSLVTYRRASKRARYKAAIEWMAMRWRQKFVQPTR
;
A
#
# COMPACT_ATOMS: atom_id res chain seq x y z
N MET A 1 -15.19 45.36 41.48
CA MET A 1 -14.81 46.41 40.50
C MET A 1 -13.30 46.52 40.52
N SER A 2 -12.73 46.77 39.34
CA SER A 2 -11.35 46.56 38.91
C SER A 2 -10.23 47.04 39.84
N SER A 3 -9.12 46.30 39.86
CA SER A 3 -7.78 46.85 40.08
C SER A 3 -6.74 45.96 39.39
N SER A 4 -6.05 46.57 38.43
CA SER A 4 -4.83 46.10 37.77
C SER A 4 -3.64 46.15 38.73
N SER A 5 -2.64 45.27 38.58
CA SER A 5 -1.25 45.70 38.29
C SER A 5 -0.27 44.53 38.11
N PHE A 6 0.52 44.67 37.05
CA PHE A 6 1.89 44.23 36.76
C PHE A 6 2.69 43.38 37.77
N ALA A 7 3.31 42.32 37.25
CA ALA A 7 4.73 42.04 37.52
C ALA A 7 5.34 41.23 36.36
N SER A 8 6.35 41.83 35.73
CA SER A 8 7.26 41.24 34.75
C SER A 8 8.10 40.11 35.36
N LEU A 9 8.42 39.08 34.58
CA LEU A 9 9.75 38.46 34.69
C LEU A 9 10.17 37.86 33.33
N VAL A 10 10.94 38.64 32.59
CA VAL A 10 11.81 38.15 31.52
C VAL A 10 13.02 37.51 32.20
N LYS A 11 13.30 36.24 31.91
CA LYS A 11 14.59 35.62 32.23
C LYS A 11 15.16 35.00 30.97
N GLN A 12 15.90 35.80 30.23
CA GLN A 12 16.92 35.32 29.29
C GLN A 12 18.04 34.65 30.08
N ARG A 13 18.48 33.46 29.64
CA ARG A 13 19.91 33.13 29.68
C ARG A 13 20.29 32.12 28.57
N ALA A 14 20.94 32.70 27.57
CA ALA A 14 22.05 32.23 26.73
C ALA A 14 22.34 30.72 26.59
N GLN A 15 22.15 30.27 25.33
CA GLN A 15 23.13 29.66 24.42
C GLN A 15 24.09 28.58 24.95
N ARG A 16 24.01 27.41 24.30
CA ARG A 16 25.17 26.77 23.69
C ARG A 16 24.76 26.10 22.38
N ALA A 17 25.30 26.63 21.29
CA ALA A 17 25.40 25.90 20.04
C ALA A 17 26.49 24.83 20.19
N SER A 18 26.13 23.58 19.94
CA SER A 18 27.06 22.52 19.57
C SER A 18 26.45 21.80 18.38
N THR A 19 26.99 22.10 17.20
CA THR A 19 26.86 21.31 15.99
C THR A 19 27.37 19.91 16.25
N PHE A 20 26.50 18.90 16.20
CA PHE A 20 26.86 17.55 15.78
C PHE A 20 25.66 16.87 15.12
N ILE A 21 25.96 16.28 13.97
CA ILE A 21 25.08 15.63 13.01
C ILE A 21 24.55 14.33 13.63
N GLY A 22 23.23 14.15 13.65
CA GLY A 22 22.56 12.96 14.17
C GLY A 22 21.14 12.86 13.64
N SER A 23 20.81 11.70 13.08
CA SER A 23 19.62 11.41 12.31
C SER A 23 18.40 11.16 13.22
N ASP A 24 17.46 12.10 13.31
CA ASP A 24 16.28 11.96 14.18
C ASP A 24 15.06 11.48 13.39
N ALA A 25 15.04 10.17 13.12
CA ALA A 25 13.84 9.41 12.73
C ALA A 25 13.03 8.98 13.95
N SER A 26 12.90 9.86 14.96
CA SER A 26 12.31 9.51 16.26
C SER A 26 11.29 10.55 16.75
N THR A 27 10.21 10.71 15.99
CA THR A 27 8.97 11.31 16.51
C THR A 27 7.74 10.44 16.25
N PHE A 28 7.92 9.28 15.61
CA PHE A 28 6.85 8.32 15.42
C PHE A 28 6.93 7.31 16.55
N LEU A 29 6.00 7.39 17.50
CA LEU A 29 5.47 6.31 18.35
C LEU A 29 5.23 6.77 19.80
N SER A 30 4.00 7.22 20.07
CA SER A 30 3.17 7.10 21.30
C SER A 30 2.15 8.25 21.30
N SER A 31 0.87 8.15 21.66
CA SER A 31 0.09 7.19 22.43
C SER A 31 -1.39 7.31 22.01
N ALA A 32 -2.17 6.27 22.23
CA ALA A 32 -3.56 6.11 21.81
C ALA A 32 -4.54 7.05 22.54
N SER A 33 -5.52 7.59 21.81
CA SER A 33 -6.93 7.69 22.23
C SER A 33 -7.83 8.28 21.12
N SER A 34 -8.93 7.58 20.85
CA SER A 34 -10.19 8.07 20.25
C SER A 34 -10.24 8.50 18.78
N GLN A 35 -10.99 7.71 17.99
CA GLN A 35 -11.75 8.09 16.78
C GLN A 35 -11.23 9.28 15.97
N ARG A 36 -10.39 9.03 14.95
CA ARG A 36 -10.38 9.73 13.65
C ARG A 36 -9.36 9.07 12.72
N ALA A 37 -9.71 9.04 11.44
CA ALA A 37 -8.91 8.48 10.35
C ALA A 37 -7.45 8.94 10.41
N THR A 38 -6.49 8.02 10.36
CA THR A 38 -5.08 8.34 10.15
C THR A 38 -4.79 8.28 8.65
N MET A 39 -5.11 9.38 7.98
CA MET A 39 -4.47 9.74 6.71
C MET A 39 -3.01 10.12 7.05
N LEU A 40 -2.11 9.14 7.05
CA LEU A 40 -0.69 9.43 7.11
C LEU A 40 -0.27 9.90 5.72
N ALA A 41 -0.27 11.22 5.54
CA ALA A 41 0.26 11.90 4.37
C ALA A 41 1.73 11.53 4.19
N SER A 42 2.06 10.98 3.02
CA SER A 42 3.42 10.81 2.53
C SER A 42 4.13 12.17 2.49
N PRO A 43 5.47 12.23 2.63
CA PRO A 43 6.21 13.47 2.41
C PRO A 43 5.92 13.96 0.98
N SER A 44 5.44 15.20 0.88
CA SER A 44 4.97 15.84 -0.34
C SER A 44 6.07 15.93 -1.40
N LEU A 45 6.20 14.88 -2.21
CA LEU A 45 6.72 14.93 -3.57
C LEU A 45 5.51 14.97 -4.52
N SER A 46 4.58 15.89 -4.24
CA SER A 46 3.34 16.06 -5.00
C SER A 46 3.64 16.81 -6.30
N THR A 47 4.02 16.07 -7.34
CA THR A 47 3.56 16.44 -8.67
C THR A 47 2.08 16.10 -8.68
N GLY A 48 1.22 17.12 -8.51
CA GLY A 48 -0.23 16.97 -8.35
C GLY A 48 -0.89 16.32 -9.56
N GLY A 49 -0.89 14.99 -9.61
CA GLY A 49 -1.76 14.25 -10.50
C GLY A 49 -3.17 14.29 -9.96
N GLU A 50 -4.13 14.66 -10.80
CA GLU A 50 -5.55 14.58 -10.45
C GLU A 50 -5.90 13.15 -10.00
N THR A 51 -6.76 13.06 -8.99
CA THR A 51 -7.34 11.79 -8.54
C THR A 51 -8.10 11.17 -9.71
N LEU A 52 -7.74 9.94 -10.08
CA LEU A 52 -8.42 9.20 -11.15
C LEU A 52 -9.46 8.28 -10.52
N GLU A 53 -10.71 8.42 -10.93
CA GLU A 53 -11.80 7.59 -10.42
C GLU A 53 -12.75 7.13 -11.53
N ASP A 54 -13.09 5.84 -11.54
CA ASP A 54 -13.98 5.27 -12.55
C ASP A 54 -14.56 3.92 -12.08
N TRP A 55 -15.64 3.50 -12.72
CA TRP A 55 -16.10 2.12 -12.64
C TRP A 55 -15.15 1.20 -13.40
N MET A 56 -14.94 0.01 -12.86
CA MET A 56 -14.14 -1.05 -13.48
C MET A 56 -14.63 -2.41 -13.00
N TYR A 57 -14.05 -3.47 -13.53
CA TYR A 57 -14.21 -4.81 -13.01
C TYR A 57 -12.93 -5.28 -12.35
N TRP A 58 -13.03 -5.99 -11.23
CA TRP A 58 -11.89 -6.64 -10.60
C TRP A 58 -12.13 -8.14 -10.47
N GLN A 59 -11.06 -8.90 -10.57
CA GLN A 59 -11.07 -10.34 -10.38
C GLN A 59 -10.62 -10.67 -8.96
N ARG A 60 -11.55 -11.18 -8.14
CA ARG A 60 -11.29 -11.49 -6.73
C ARG A 60 -10.52 -12.80 -6.54
N ASP A 61 -10.88 -13.79 -7.35
CA ASP A 61 -10.51 -15.18 -7.12
C ASP A 61 -9.76 -15.73 -8.33
N ALA A 62 -8.45 -15.93 -8.17
CA ALA A 62 -7.62 -16.55 -9.20
C ALA A 62 -8.08 -17.98 -9.54
N SER A 63 -8.79 -18.67 -8.63
CA SER A 63 -9.35 -20.00 -8.90
C SER A 63 -10.64 -19.96 -9.72
N ASN A 64 -11.27 -18.79 -9.84
CA ASN A 64 -12.41 -18.54 -10.72
C ASN A 64 -12.14 -17.30 -11.57
N ALA A 65 -11.23 -17.46 -12.53
CA ALA A 65 -10.75 -16.38 -13.39
C ALA A 65 -11.84 -15.70 -14.24
N HIS A 66 -13.03 -16.31 -14.33
CA HIS A 66 -14.17 -15.77 -15.07
C HIS A 66 -15.10 -14.90 -14.20
N CYS A 67 -14.91 -14.87 -12.88
CA CYS A 67 -15.75 -14.10 -11.98
C CYS A 67 -15.21 -12.68 -11.79
N TRP A 68 -15.79 -11.76 -12.56
CA TRP A 68 -15.50 -10.34 -12.49
C TRP A 68 -16.57 -9.62 -11.67
N THR A 69 -16.14 -8.81 -10.71
CA THR A 69 -17.04 -8.00 -9.88
C THR A 69 -16.92 -6.54 -10.28
N LYS A 70 -18.05 -5.87 -10.53
CA LYS A 70 -18.04 -4.43 -10.82
C LYS A 70 -17.74 -3.64 -9.54
N VAL A 71 -16.81 -2.71 -9.60
CA VAL A 71 -16.37 -1.87 -8.48
C VAL A 71 -16.06 -0.47 -8.95
N TYR A 72 -16.02 0.45 -7.99
CA TYR A 72 -15.52 1.79 -8.23
C TYR A 72 -14.07 1.85 -7.76
N GLY A 73 -13.16 2.20 -8.66
CA GLY A 73 -11.74 2.36 -8.36
C GLY A 73 -11.42 3.84 -8.20
N VAL A 74 -10.60 4.15 -7.21
CA VAL A 74 -10.02 5.49 -7.00
C VAL A 74 -8.51 5.32 -6.90
N LEU A 75 -7.77 6.12 -7.65
CA LEU A 75 -6.32 6.19 -7.62
C LEU A 75 -5.89 7.60 -7.26
N ASP A 76 -5.15 7.71 -6.17
CA ASP A 76 -4.53 8.97 -5.72
C ASP A 76 -3.09 8.69 -5.29
N ASN A 77 -2.15 9.46 -5.86
CA ASN A 77 -0.72 9.24 -5.76
C ASN A 77 -0.36 7.76 -6.06
N GLU A 78 0.29 7.06 -5.12
CA GLU A 78 0.69 5.67 -5.23
C GLU A 78 -0.39 4.64 -4.82
N PHE A 79 -1.53 5.10 -4.31
CA PHE A 79 -2.53 4.24 -3.68
C PHE A 79 -3.79 4.10 -4.52
N MET A 80 -4.25 2.86 -4.65
CA MET A 80 -5.51 2.52 -5.29
C MET A 80 -6.46 1.91 -4.26
N TRP A 81 -7.70 2.39 -4.27
CA TRP A 81 -8.81 1.87 -3.46
C TRP A 81 -9.92 1.32 -4.32
N LEU A 82 -10.55 0.23 -3.86
CA LEU A 82 -11.77 -0.31 -4.46
C LEU A 82 -12.96 -0.22 -3.50
N PHE A 83 -14.09 0.19 -4.05
CA PHE A 83 -15.37 0.34 -3.35
C PHE A 83 -16.44 -0.56 -3.99
N LYS A 84 -17.37 -1.07 -3.16
CA LYS A 84 -18.48 -1.94 -3.62
C LYS A 84 -19.59 -1.18 -4.36
N GLY A 85 -19.60 0.14 -4.27
CA GLY A 85 -20.50 1.05 -4.97
C GLY A 85 -19.73 2.30 -5.36
N ASN A 86 -20.43 3.36 -5.79
CA ASN A 86 -19.79 4.64 -6.09
C ASN A 86 -19.02 5.18 -4.86
N HIS A 87 -18.11 6.13 -5.06
CA HIS A 87 -17.28 6.70 -3.99
C HIS A 87 -18.10 7.17 -2.77
N SER A 88 -19.33 7.67 -3.00
CA SER A 88 -20.25 8.12 -1.94
C SER A 88 -20.73 7.01 -0.99
N SER A 89 -20.67 5.74 -1.42
CA SER A 89 -21.10 4.57 -0.64
C SER A 89 -20.18 4.24 0.54
N ARG A 90 -19.03 4.91 0.67
CA ARG A 90 -18.02 4.84 1.75
C ARG A 90 -17.54 3.43 2.15
N THR A 91 -17.95 2.39 1.46
CA THR A 91 -17.57 1.00 1.77
C THR A 91 -16.37 0.60 0.92
N MET A 92 -15.23 1.24 1.22
CA MET A 92 -13.92 0.80 0.76
C MET A 92 -13.66 -0.60 1.32
N PHE A 93 -13.19 -1.49 0.47
CA PHE A 93 -12.92 -2.87 0.87
C PHE A 93 -11.51 -3.31 0.52
N LEU A 94 -10.89 -2.70 -0.49
CA LEU A 94 -9.51 -2.98 -0.87
C LEU A 94 -8.72 -1.68 -0.93
N GLN A 95 -7.48 -1.74 -0.47
CA GLN A 95 -6.46 -0.72 -0.66
C GLN A 95 -5.16 -1.41 -1.03
N ILE A 96 -4.47 -0.89 -2.04
CA ILE A 96 -3.11 -1.30 -2.40
C ILE A 96 -2.24 -0.08 -2.63
N ALA A 97 -0.94 -0.20 -2.32
CA ALA A 97 0.07 0.61 -2.97
C ALA A 97 0.45 -0.10 -4.27
N VAL A 98 0.49 0.60 -5.39
CA VAL A 98 0.83 0.00 -6.68
C VAL A 98 2.35 -0.09 -6.78
N SER A 99 2.90 -1.28 -6.98
CA SER A 99 4.36 -1.49 -7.14
C SER A 99 4.75 -1.83 -8.57
N SER A 100 3.89 -2.51 -9.32
CA SER A 100 4.07 -2.73 -10.76
C SER A 100 2.73 -2.89 -11.46
N VAL A 101 2.75 -2.65 -12.77
CA VAL A 101 1.60 -2.71 -13.67
C VAL A 101 2.01 -3.50 -14.90
N GLU A 102 1.21 -4.48 -15.29
CA GLU A 102 1.40 -5.29 -16.49
C GLU A 102 0.11 -5.29 -17.31
N VAL A 103 0.22 -5.23 -18.64
CA VAL A 103 -0.92 -5.45 -19.53
C VAL A 103 -1.11 -6.96 -19.67
N SER A 104 -2.23 -7.49 -19.17
CA SER A 104 -2.53 -8.93 -19.18
C SER A 104 -3.52 -9.34 -20.28
N GLY A 105 -4.14 -8.37 -20.95
CA GLY A 105 -5.11 -8.58 -22.02
C GLY A 105 -5.55 -7.26 -22.65
N GLN A 106 -6.57 -7.29 -23.52
CA GLN A 106 -6.96 -6.13 -24.32
C GLN A 106 -7.27 -4.87 -23.48
N ARG A 107 -8.09 -5.02 -22.43
CA ARG A 107 -8.38 -3.94 -21.46
C ARG A 107 -8.09 -4.37 -20.03
N GLN A 108 -7.15 -5.29 -19.87
CA GLN A 108 -6.84 -5.89 -18.59
C GLN A 108 -5.48 -5.42 -18.11
N LEU A 109 -5.44 -5.03 -16.84
CA LEU A 109 -4.23 -4.66 -16.14
C LEU A 109 -4.06 -5.56 -14.92
N ARG A 110 -2.86 -6.10 -14.77
CA ARG A 110 -2.43 -6.81 -13.58
C ARG A 110 -1.59 -5.87 -12.73
N LEU A 111 -1.96 -5.73 -11.47
CA LEU A 111 -1.35 -4.81 -10.51
C LEU A 111 -0.73 -5.62 -9.39
N VAL A 112 0.51 -5.30 -9.02
CA VAL A 112 1.24 -5.99 -7.94
C VAL A 112 1.53 -5.01 -6.82
N ASP A 113 1.32 -5.45 -5.58
CA ASP A 113 1.66 -4.68 -4.38
C ASP A 113 3.13 -4.89 -3.97
N PRO A 114 3.68 -4.08 -3.05
CA PRO A 114 5.06 -4.24 -2.56
C PRO A 114 5.35 -5.59 -1.87
N ASN A 115 4.34 -6.38 -1.51
CA ASN A 115 4.52 -7.72 -0.94
C ASN A 115 4.51 -8.83 -2.02
N GLY A 116 4.33 -8.47 -3.29
CA GLY A 116 4.24 -9.41 -4.41
C GLY A 116 2.87 -10.06 -4.56
N GLU A 117 1.83 -9.56 -3.87
CA GLU A 117 0.46 -9.98 -4.11
C GLU A 117 -0.10 -9.21 -5.31
N ASP A 118 -0.85 -9.89 -6.17
CA ASP A 118 -1.39 -9.31 -7.39
C ASP A 118 -2.92 -9.25 -7.44
N MET A 119 -3.45 -8.33 -8.22
CA MET A 119 -4.86 -8.24 -8.57
C MET A 119 -5.02 -7.94 -10.05
N GLU A 120 -6.16 -8.33 -10.61
CA GLU A 120 -6.48 -8.07 -12.01
C GLU A 120 -7.70 -7.17 -12.11
N ILE A 121 -7.59 -6.15 -12.96
CA ILE A 121 -8.67 -5.22 -13.26
C ILE A 121 -8.96 -5.21 -14.77
N TRP A 122 -10.21 -4.96 -15.11
CA TRP A 122 -10.67 -4.80 -16.48
C TRP A 122 -11.40 -3.46 -16.63
N LEU A 123 -10.99 -2.68 -17.62
CA LEU A 123 -11.49 -1.33 -17.89
C LEU A 123 -12.60 -1.34 -18.96
N LEU A 124 -13.58 -0.44 -18.83
CA LEU A 124 -14.79 -0.48 -19.64
C LEU A 124 -14.50 -0.22 -21.12
N ASP A 125 -13.68 0.79 -21.39
CA ASP A 125 -13.30 1.22 -22.73
C ASP A 125 -11.80 1.51 -22.85
N GLU A 126 -11.37 1.77 -24.07
CA GLU A 126 -9.95 1.91 -24.41
C GLU A 126 -9.34 3.23 -23.93
N ALA A 127 -10.16 4.28 -23.79
CA ALA A 127 -9.72 5.56 -23.27
C ALA A 127 -9.45 5.44 -21.76
N SER A 128 -10.38 4.84 -21.01
CA SER A 128 -10.17 4.50 -19.60
C SER A 128 -8.97 3.57 -19.43
N PHE A 129 -8.80 2.56 -20.29
CA PHE A 129 -7.62 1.69 -20.25
C PHE A 129 -6.30 2.48 -20.36
N GLY A 130 -6.18 3.37 -21.35
CA GLY A 130 -4.99 4.20 -21.54
C GLY A 130 -4.71 5.11 -20.34
N ALA A 131 -5.74 5.81 -19.85
CA ALA A 131 -5.62 6.73 -18.71
C ALA A 131 -5.23 5.99 -17.42
N TRP A 132 -5.91 4.89 -17.10
CA TRP A 132 -5.60 4.08 -15.93
C TRP A 132 -4.21 3.48 -15.99
N ARG A 133 -3.81 2.91 -17.13
CA ARG A 133 -2.47 2.35 -17.30
C ARG A 133 -1.39 3.39 -17.00
N GLN A 134 -1.46 4.56 -17.63
CA GLN A 134 -0.48 5.62 -17.43
C GLN A 134 -0.42 6.04 -15.95
N ARG A 135 -1.56 6.34 -15.34
CA ARG A 135 -1.60 6.80 -13.94
C ARG A 135 -1.13 5.73 -12.95
N LEU A 136 -1.39 4.45 -13.24
CA LEU A 136 -0.91 3.33 -12.42
C LEU A 136 0.61 3.13 -12.58
N GLU A 137 1.18 3.35 -13.77
CA GLU A 137 2.63 3.32 -13.99
C GLU A 137 3.32 4.46 -13.21
N GLU A 138 2.73 5.65 -13.18
CA GLU A 138 3.18 6.77 -12.33
C GLU A 138 3.09 6.43 -10.84
N ALA A 139 1.97 5.82 -10.40
CA ALA A 139 1.79 5.34 -9.02
C ALA A 139 2.87 4.32 -8.61
N ALA A 140 3.22 3.41 -9.53
CA ALA A 140 4.29 2.42 -9.32
C ALA A 140 5.67 3.08 -9.15
N ALA A 141 5.95 4.13 -9.92
CA ALA A 141 7.18 4.90 -9.79
C ALA A 141 7.27 5.59 -8.41
N LEU A 142 6.17 6.18 -7.92
CA LEU A 142 6.10 6.80 -6.59
C LEU A 142 6.36 5.79 -5.46
N THR A 143 5.70 4.62 -5.51
CA THR A 143 5.97 3.53 -4.55
C THR A 143 7.44 3.11 -4.58
N THR A 144 8.00 2.93 -5.77
CA THR A 144 9.41 2.54 -5.94
C THR A 144 10.35 3.59 -5.34
N GLN A 145 10.07 4.87 -5.58
CA GLN A 145 10.84 5.97 -5.03
C GLN A 145 10.77 6.00 -3.50
N PHE A 146 9.59 5.82 -2.90
CA PHE A 146 9.41 5.78 -1.46
C PHE A 146 10.29 4.69 -0.81
N PHE A 147 10.25 3.46 -1.31
CA PHE A 147 11.03 2.36 -0.74
C PHE A 147 12.54 2.54 -0.97
N ARG A 148 12.95 3.12 -2.11
CA ARG A 148 14.36 3.44 -2.36
C ARG A 148 14.88 4.50 -1.39
N MET A 149 14.12 5.55 -1.13
CA MET A 149 14.54 6.66 -0.26
C MET A 149 14.55 6.29 1.22
N THR A 150 13.66 5.40 1.64
CA THR A 150 13.52 5.01 3.06
C THR A 150 14.34 3.79 3.43
N GLU A 151 14.88 3.06 2.44
CA GLU A 151 15.56 1.76 2.61
C GLU A 151 14.72 0.73 3.38
N LEU A 152 13.39 0.91 3.37
CA LEU A 152 12.45 0.02 4.02
C LEU A 152 12.12 -1.16 3.10
N GLU A 153 11.67 -2.26 3.72
CA GLU A 153 11.08 -3.37 3.01
C GLU A 153 9.60 -3.51 3.40
N ALA A 154 8.71 -3.68 2.42
CA ALA A 154 7.27 -3.78 2.66
C ALA A 154 6.88 -4.82 3.74
N ARG A 155 7.55 -5.97 3.72
CA ARG A 155 7.38 -7.06 4.70
C ARG A 155 7.69 -6.67 6.15
N ARG A 156 8.55 -5.66 6.35
CA ARG A 156 8.94 -5.15 7.67
C ARG A 156 7.98 -4.08 8.20
N LEU A 157 7.09 -3.56 7.34
CA LEU A 157 6.12 -2.55 7.75
C LEU A 157 5.05 -3.14 8.67
N PRO A 158 4.54 -2.35 9.64
CA PRO A 158 3.40 -2.72 10.45
C PRO A 158 2.19 -3.17 9.61
N ARG A 159 1.35 -4.07 10.17
CA ARG A 159 0.18 -4.61 9.46
C ARG A 159 -0.83 -3.56 9.00
N ASN A 160 -0.89 -2.43 9.70
CA ASN A 160 -1.76 -1.30 9.42
C ASN A 160 -1.14 -0.25 8.49
N SER A 161 0.08 -0.47 7.99
CA SER A 161 0.69 0.45 7.03
C SER A 161 -0.05 0.44 5.70
N ALA A 162 -0.30 1.62 5.14
CA ALA A 162 -0.92 1.80 3.82
C ALA A 162 -0.15 1.07 2.71
N TYR A 163 1.19 1.10 2.75
CA TYR A 163 2.06 0.42 1.78
C TYR A 163 2.05 -1.10 1.89
N ARG A 164 1.55 -1.66 3.00
CA ARG A 164 1.34 -3.10 3.11
C ARG A 164 0.06 -3.55 2.42
N GLY A 165 -0.89 -2.63 2.20
CA GLY A 165 -2.17 -2.90 1.56
C GLY A 165 -3.06 -3.92 2.30
N SER A 166 -4.25 -4.14 1.77
CA SER A 166 -5.21 -5.12 2.27
C SER A 166 -5.36 -6.35 1.36
N LEU A 167 -4.61 -6.41 0.25
CA LEU A 167 -4.66 -7.50 -0.73
C LEU A 167 -4.31 -8.87 -0.14
N VAL A 168 -3.31 -8.90 0.75
CA VAL A 168 -2.94 -10.09 1.55
C VAL A 168 -4.14 -10.65 2.34
N THR A 169 -5.00 -9.76 2.87
CA THR A 169 -6.18 -10.16 3.65
C THR A 169 -7.28 -10.72 2.75
N TYR A 170 -7.44 -10.15 1.56
CA TYR A 170 -8.46 -10.56 0.60
C TYR A 170 -8.16 -11.91 -0.06
N ARG A 171 -6.89 -12.19 -0.39
CA ARG A 171 -6.44 -13.48 -0.95
C ARG A 171 -6.35 -14.61 0.08
N ARG A 172 -7.33 -14.76 0.98
CA ARG A 172 -7.38 -15.91 1.94
C ARG A 172 -7.34 -17.29 1.25
N ALA A 173 -7.67 -17.38 -0.05
CA ALA A 173 -7.47 -18.59 -0.88
C ALA A 173 -5.99 -18.99 -1.04
N SER A 174 -5.07 -18.02 -1.01
CA SER A 174 -3.61 -18.27 -1.09
C SER A 174 -3.04 -18.92 0.16
N LYS A 175 -3.73 -18.95 1.31
CA LYS A 175 -3.23 -19.68 2.48
C LYS A 175 -3.07 -21.15 2.15
N ARG A 176 -4.05 -21.78 1.51
CA ARG A 176 -3.97 -23.19 1.12
C ARG A 176 -2.83 -23.43 0.13
N ALA A 177 -2.63 -22.54 -0.84
CA ALA A 177 -1.52 -22.62 -1.79
C ALA A 177 -0.16 -22.44 -1.11
N ARG A 178 -0.03 -21.48 -0.18
CA ARG A 178 1.19 -21.27 0.63
C ARG A 178 1.49 -22.45 1.54
N TYR A 179 0.48 -23.00 2.20
CA TYR A 179 0.62 -24.23 2.99
C TYR A 179 1.02 -25.41 2.11
N LYS A 180 0.40 -25.57 0.93
CA LYS A 180 0.76 -26.61 -0.02
C LYS A 180 2.21 -26.47 -0.48
N ALA A 181 2.65 -25.28 -0.89
CA ALA A 181 4.02 -25.00 -1.31
C ALA A 181 5.04 -25.24 -0.18
N ALA A 182 4.70 -24.85 1.05
CA ALA A 182 5.55 -25.12 2.21
C ALA A 182 5.66 -26.62 2.49
N ILE A 183 4.55 -27.37 2.38
CA ILE A 183 4.54 -28.83 2.52
C ILE A 183 5.35 -29.50 1.41
N GLU A 184 5.18 -29.08 0.15
CA GLU A 184 5.94 -29.58 -1.00
C GLU A 184 7.44 -29.32 -0.83
N TRP A 185 7.83 -28.12 -0.38
CA TRP A 185 9.23 -27.78 -0.07
C TRP A 185 9.80 -28.67 1.04
N MET A 186 9.06 -28.85 2.13
CA MET A 186 9.48 -29.75 3.22
C MET A 186 9.66 -31.18 2.73
N ALA A 187 8.74 -31.67 1.90
CA ALA A 187 8.80 -33.00 1.31
C ALA A 187 10.00 -33.18 0.36
N MET A 188 10.31 -32.18 -0.46
CA MET A 188 11.50 -32.19 -1.33
C MET A 188 12.79 -32.22 -0.52
N ARG A 189 12.88 -31.40 0.53
CA ARG A 189 14.04 -31.37 1.43
C ARG A 189 14.23 -32.68 2.20
N TRP A 190 13.13 -33.34 2.57
CA TRP A 190 13.16 -34.69 3.18
C TRP A 190 13.69 -35.74 2.19
N ARG A 191 13.19 -35.77 0.95
CA ARG A 191 13.68 -36.72 -0.06
C ARG A 191 15.16 -36.56 -0.34
N GLN A 192 15.66 -35.33 -0.46
CA GLN A 192 17.08 -35.06 -0.67
C GLN A 192 17.97 -35.52 0.50
N LYS A 193 17.46 -35.49 1.73
CA LYS A 193 18.22 -35.92 2.92
C LYS A 193 18.25 -37.43 3.13
N PHE A 194 17.20 -38.14 2.73
CA PHE A 194 17.00 -39.53 3.13
C PHE A 194 16.88 -40.54 1.99
N VAL A 195 16.83 -40.09 0.73
CA VAL A 195 16.91 -40.98 -0.44
C VAL A 195 18.31 -40.84 -1.03
N GLN A 196 19.24 -41.71 -0.59
CA GLN A 196 20.47 -41.92 -1.35
C GLN A 196 20.15 -42.71 -2.63
N PRO A 197 20.84 -42.43 -3.76
CA PRO A 197 20.69 -43.24 -4.95
C PRO A 197 21.31 -44.62 -4.68
N THR A 198 20.47 -45.63 -4.59
CA THR A 198 20.89 -47.03 -4.66
C THR A 198 21.60 -47.22 -6.01
N ARG A 199 22.91 -47.46 -5.96
CA ARG A 199 23.67 -48.03 -7.06
C ARG A 199 23.35 -49.51 -7.21
#